data_AF-A0A2D0KH94-F1
#
_entry.id   AF-A0A2D0KH94-F1
#
_cell.length_a   1.000
_cell.length_b   1.000
_cell.length_c   1.000
_cell.angle_alpha   90.00
_cell.angle_beta   90.00
_cell.angle_gamma   90.00
#
_symmetry.space_group_name_H-M   'P 1'
#
loop_
_entity.id
_entity.type
_entity.pdbx_description
1 polymer ?
#
loop_
_entity_poly.entity_id
_entity_poly.type
_entity_poly.pdbx_seq_one_letter_code
_entity_poly.pdbx_strand_id
1 'polypeptide(L)'
;MPNNRDDFSATTKRILADRVGWICSYPKCGQSTLGPASQSEDEKINNGIAAHICAASPGGPRYDTSMSPEQRKSINNGIWMCRNHGNLVDANYSEYTVEKLRSWKNLAEEAAYRRLSQPTQHSQVSYSSHDLKTLKIYTNLFNYEYIQQLKSELFRAKVPTKLMDPIYDCMYFVDNPTYSFNATDLEDIRQELNNKVFSFNRHFGAESAGTIDYYDYIDLNLVRQQYPDRVDYYVEYIERTQKLAYEVTEVAMKFLNIQARVGD
;
A
#
# COMPACT_ATOMS: atom_id res chain seq x y z
N MET A 1 -34.26 6.59 -36.27
CA MET A 1 -35.24 6.37 -35.17
C MET A 1 -34.86 7.34 -34.05
N PRO A 2 -35.75 8.23 -33.59
CA PRO A 2 -35.42 9.08 -32.44
C PRO A 2 -35.07 8.18 -31.24
N ASN A 3 -33.98 8.50 -30.56
CA ASN A 3 -33.48 7.71 -29.43
C ASN A 3 -34.53 7.75 -28.31
N ASN A 4 -35.24 6.64 -28.08
CA ASN A 4 -36.33 6.53 -27.10
C ASN A 4 -35.81 6.38 -25.66
N ARG A 5 -34.58 6.85 -25.41
CA ARG A 5 -33.86 6.68 -24.17
C ARG A 5 -33.70 8.06 -23.53
N ASP A 6 -34.18 8.19 -22.29
CA ASP A 6 -34.14 9.44 -21.54
C ASP A 6 -32.74 9.72 -20.96
N ASP A 7 -31.76 9.85 -21.85
CA ASP A 7 -30.35 10.07 -21.49
C ASP A 7 -30.10 11.48 -20.94
N PHE A 8 -29.13 11.57 -20.03
CA PHE A 8 -28.68 12.85 -19.47
C PHE A 8 -28.11 13.78 -20.55
N SER A 9 -28.46 15.07 -20.47
CA SER A 9 -27.81 16.11 -21.26
C SER A 9 -26.30 16.20 -20.95
N ALA A 10 -25.51 16.75 -21.86
CA ALA A 10 -24.09 17.00 -21.63
C ALA A 10 -23.85 17.86 -20.36
N THR A 11 -24.70 18.87 -20.16
CA THR A 11 -24.69 19.73 -18.96
C THR A 11 -24.94 18.92 -17.69
N THR A 12 -25.97 18.05 -17.67
CA THR A 12 -26.26 17.20 -16.51
C THR A 12 -25.08 16.27 -16.18
N LYS A 13 -24.47 15.65 -17.21
CA LYS A 13 -23.28 14.79 -17.03
C LYS A 13 -22.11 15.56 -16.42
N ARG A 14 -21.87 16.79 -16.90
CA ARG A 14 -20.82 17.66 -16.39
C ARG A 14 -21.05 18.03 -14.93
N ILE A 15 -22.26 18.46 -14.57
CA ILE A 15 -22.59 18.82 -13.18
C ILE A 15 -22.45 17.62 -12.24
N LEU A 16 -22.90 16.42 -12.65
CA LEU A 16 -22.70 15.19 -11.85
C LEU A 16 -21.22 14.94 -11.55
N ALA A 17 -20.34 15.10 -12.54
CA ALA A 17 -18.92 14.94 -12.36
C ALA A 17 -18.31 16.04 -11.47
N ASP A 18 -18.68 17.30 -11.71
CA ASP A 18 -18.15 18.45 -10.96
C ASP A 18 -18.53 18.37 -9.47
N ARG A 19 -19.75 17.93 -9.14
CA ARG A 19 -20.24 17.78 -7.75
C ARG A 19 -19.43 16.80 -6.90
N VAL A 20 -18.76 15.83 -7.53
CA VAL A 20 -17.91 14.85 -6.83
C VAL A 20 -16.42 15.09 -7.08
N GLY A 21 -16.05 16.18 -7.77
CA GLY A 21 -14.67 16.50 -8.11
C GLY A 21 -14.04 15.49 -9.07
N TRP A 22 -14.82 14.94 -10.01
CA TRP A 22 -14.37 13.92 -10.97
C TRP A 22 -13.89 12.60 -10.34
N ILE A 23 -14.26 12.32 -9.08
CA ILE A 23 -13.95 11.04 -8.41
C ILE A 23 -15.13 10.08 -8.54
N CYS A 24 -14.84 8.79 -8.75
CA CYS A 24 -15.87 7.75 -8.80
C CYS A 24 -16.65 7.65 -7.48
N SER A 25 -17.99 7.62 -7.56
CA SER A 25 -18.88 7.53 -6.39
C SER A 25 -19.03 6.11 -5.83
N TYR A 26 -18.36 5.11 -6.39
CA TYR A 26 -18.39 3.75 -5.85
C TYR A 26 -17.59 3.69 -4.53
N PRO A 27 -18.10 3.04 -3.47
CA PRO A 27 -17.42 2.99 -2.18
C PRO A 27 -15.99 2.47 -2.28
N LYS A 28 -15.06 3.15 -1.63
CA LYS A 28 -13.62 2.80 -1.60
C LYS A 28 -12.89 2.82 -2.96
N CYS A 29 -13.54 3.24 -4.05
CA CYS A 29 -12.86 3.32 -5.35
C CYS A 29 -11.86 4.48 -5.38
N GLY A 30 -12.29 5.71 -5.09
CA GLY A 30 -11.40 6.89 -5.04
C GLY A 30 -10.73 7.27 -6.36
N GLN A 31 -11.01 6.57 -7.47
CA GLN A 31 -10.36 6.79 -8.75
C GLN A 31 -10.77 8.13 -9.37
N SER A 32 -9.78 8.93 -9.79
CA SER A 32 -10.01 10.07 -10.68
C SER A 32 -10.46 9.60 -12.05
N THR A 33 -11.49 10.25 -12.58
CA THR A 33 -12.06 9.96 -13.89
C THR A 33 -11.66 10.96 -14.97
N LEU A 34 -10.88 11.98 -14.60
CA LEU A 34 -10.37 13.00 -15.51
C LEU A 34 -8.85 13.14 -15.34
N GLY A 35 -8.16 13.30 -16.47
CA GLY A 35 -6.72 13.53 -16.48
C GLY A 35 -6.24 14.10 -17.82
N PRO A 36 -4.95 14.47 -17.91
CA PRO A 36 -4.35 14.96 -19.15
C PRO A 36 -4.30 13.85 -20.21
N ALA A 37 -4.40 14.24 -21.48
CA ALA A 37 -4.10 13.38 -22.62
C ALA A 37 -2.65 13.63 -23.09
N SER A 38 -1.94 12.59 -23.51
CA SER A 38 -0.54 12.72 -23.96
C SER A 38 -0.43 13.27 -25.39
N GLN A 39 -1.53 13.29 -26.14
CA GLN A 39 -1.58 13.69 -27.54
C GLN A 39 -1.50 15.20 -27.74
N SER A 40 -2.02 16.00 -26.79
CA SER A 40 -2.06 17.47 -26.86
C SER A 40 -2.31 18.06 -25.47
N GLU A 41 -1.77 19.26 -25.21
CA GLU A 41 -2.03 20.04 -23.98
C GLU A 41 -3.49 20.50 -23.85
N ASP A 42 -4.19 20.65 -24.98
CA ASP A 42 -5.61 21.05 -25.04
C ASP A 42 -6.57 19.86 -24.84
N GLU A 43 -6.05 18.63 -24.80
CA GLU A 43 -6.85 17.41 -24.69
C GLU A 43 -6.87 16.83 -23.28
N LYS A 44 -7.95 16.09 -22.98
CA LYS A 44 -8.14 15.42 -21.69
C LYS A 44 -8.72 14.02 -21.89
N ILE A 45 -8.34 13.13 -20.99
CA ILE A 45 -8.91 11.79 -20.89
C ILE A 45 -10.11 11.86 -19.93
N ASN A 46 -11.25 11.30 -20.36
CA ASN A 46 -12.43 11.10 -19.51
C ASN A 46 -12.79 9.61 -19.44
N ASN A 47 -12.56 9.02 -18.27
CA ASN A 47 -12.91 7.64 -17.94
C ASN A 47 -14.14 7.52 -17.02
N GLY A 48 -14.92 8.61 -16.89
CA GLY A 48 -16.13 8.66 -16.09
C GLY A 48 -17.40 8.61 -16.94
N ILE A 49 -18.48 8.15 -16.31
CA ILE A 49 -19.83 8.11 -16.88
C ILE A 49 -20.85 8.57 -15.84
N ALA A 50 -21.94 9.17 -16.32
CA ALA A 50 -23.14 9.40 -15.52
C ALA A 50 -24.03 8.17 -15.63
N ALA A 51 -24.06 7.35 -14.60
CA ALA A 51 -24.93 6.18 -14.51
C ALA A 51 -26.32 6.59 -14.01
N HIS A 52 -27.36 5.96 -14.56
CA HIS A 52 -28.74 6.14 -14.11
C HIS A 52 -29.00 5.32 -12.86
N ILE A 53 -29.54 5.94 -11.82
CA ILE A 53 -30.01 5.25 -10.62
C ILE A 53 -31.25 4.42 -10.97
N CYS A 54 -32.25 5.01 -11.60
CA CYS A 54 -33.37 4.33 -12.25
C CYS A 54 -33.24 4.46 -13.77
N ALA A 55 -33.40 3.37 -14.53
CA ALA A 55 -33.12 3.36 -15.96
C ALA A 55 -33.83 4.45 -16.78
N ALA A 56 -33.15 4.88 -17.84
CA ALA A 56 -33.60 5.88 -18.81
C ALA A 56 -34.74 5.39 -19.74
N SER A 57 -35.09 4.11 -19.73
CA SER A 57 -36.09 3.54 -20.61
C SER A 57 -36.71 2.27 -20.02
N PRO A 58 -37.95 1.91 -20.40
CA PRO A 58 -38.56 0.63 -20.03
C PRO A 58 -37.63 -0.56 -20.32
N GLY A 59 -37.65 -1.55 -19.42
CA GLY A 59 -36.82 -2.76 -19.52
C GLY A 59 -35.36 -2.60 -19.09
N GLY A 60 -34.93 -1.39 -18.70
CA GLY A 60 -33.60 -1.18 -18.13
C GLY A 60 -33.50 -1.47 -16.62
N PRO A 61 -32.28 -1.51 -16.06
CA PRO A 61 -32.03 -1.70 -14.64
C PRO A 61 -32.83 -0.74 -13.74
N ARG A 62 -33.55 -1.27 -12.75
CA ARG A 62 -34.31 -0.48 -11.76
C ARG A 62 -35.26 0.55 -12.43
N TYR A 63 -35.84 0.21 -13.58
CA TYR A 63 -36.79 1.10 -14.24
C TYR A 63 -38.01 1.35 -13.36
N ASP A 64 -38.35 2.63 -13.16
CA ASP A 64 -39.51 3.06 -12.38
C ASP A 64 -40.55 3.68 -13.34
N THR A 65 -41.70 3.00 -13.45
CA THR A 65 -42.82 3.42 -14.32
C THR A 65 -43.49 4.70 -13.85
N SER A 66 -43.33 5.08 -12.57
CA SER A 66 -43.90 6.30 -12.01
C SER A 66 -43.08 7.55 -12.36
N MET A 67 -41.84 7.38 -12.82
CA MET A 67 -40.98 8.51 -13.20
C MET A 67 -41.38 9.12 -14.54
N SER A 68 -41.45 10.45 -14.61
CA SER A 68 -41.56 11.18 -15.86
C SER A 68 -40.24 11.16 -16.66
N PRO A 69 -40.26 11.43 -17.98
CA PRO A 69 -39.05 11.61 -18.77
C PRO A 69 -38.09 12.67 -18.18
N GLU A 70 -38.63 13.76 -17.64
CA GLU A 70 -37.86 14.84 -17.01
C GLU A 70 -37.19 14.35 -15.72
N GLN A 71 -37.89 13.55 -14.92
CA GLN A 71 -37.32 12.94 -13.72
C GLN A 71 -36.22 11.93 -14.08
N ARG A 72 -36.37 11.16 -15.16
CA ARG A 72 -35.33 10.22 -15.63
C ARG A 72 -34.07 10.94 -16.09
N LYS A 73 -34.21 12.10 -16.73
CA LYS A 73 -33.10 12.99 -17.17
C LYS A 73 -32.55 13.90 -16.08
N SER A 74 -33.22 13.96 -14.93
CA SER A 74 -32.85 14.86 -13.85
C SER A 74 -31.52 14.45 -13.23
N ILE A 75 -30.74 15.44 -12.79
CA ILE A 75 -29.54 15.20 -12.01
C ILE A 75 -29.80 14.32 -10.79
N ASN A 76 -30.98 14.39 -10.19
CA ASN A 76 -31.36 13.58 -9.03
C ASN A 76 -31.34 12.08 -9.32
N ASN A 77 -31.55 11.67 -10.57
CA ASN A 77 -31.51 10.29 -11.02
C ASN A 77 -30.12 9.83 -11.50
N GLY A 78 -29.10 10.69 -11.42
CA GLY A 78 -27.74 10.37 -11.86
C GLY A 78 -26.75 10.20 -10.71
N ILE A 79 -25.76 9.33 -10.92
CA ILE A 79 -24.57 9.16 -10.08
C ILE A 79 -23.32 9.08 -10.98
N TRP A 80 -22.23 9.75 -10.59
CA TRP A 80 -20.99 9.75 -11.37
C TRP A 80 -20.08 8.59 -10.98
N MET A 81 -19.65 7.78 -11.95
CA MET A 81 -18.80 6.60 -11.71
C MET A 81 -17.70 6.46 -12.78
N CYS A 82 -16.63 5.72 -12.49
CA CYS A 82 -15.74 5.26 -13.56
C CYS A 82 -16.47 4.24 -14.44
N ARG A 83 -16.03 4.04 -15.68
CA ARG A 83 -16.67 3.10 -16.63
C ARG A 83 -16.86 1.70 -16.03
N ASN A 84 -15.88 1.20 -15.27
CA ASN A 84 -15.95 -0.11 -14.66
C ASN A 84 -17.12 -0.24 -13.68
N HIS A 85 -17.19 0.65 -12.68
CA HIS A 85 -18.24 0.59 -11.67
C HIS A 85 -19.62 0.97 -12.21
N GLY A 86 -19.68 1.88 -13.18
CA GLY A 86 -20.93 2.20 -13.85
C GLY A 86 -21.54 1.01 -14.59
N ASN A 87 -20.71 0.20 -15.27
CA ASN A 87 -21.17 -1.04 -15.89
C ASN A 87 -21.56 -2.10 -14.85
N LEU A 88 -20.80 -2.21 -13.75
CA LEU A 88 -21.04 -3.17 -12.68
C LEU A 88 -22.41 -2.97 -12.02
N VAL A 89 -22.78 -1.72 -11.71
CA VAL A 89 -24.06 -1.43 -11.03
C VAL A 89 -25.28 -1.72 -11.88
N ASP A 90 -25.13 -1.64 -13.20
CA ASP A 90 -26.20 -1.99 -14.15
C ASP A 90 -26.26 -3.50 -14.40
N ALA A 91 -25.12 -4.18 -14.44
CA ALA A 91 -25.06 -5.63 -14.65
C ALA A 91 -25.63 -6.45 -13.48
N ASN A 92 -25.46 -6.00 -12.24
CA ASN A 92 -25.96 -6.67 -11.04
C ASN A 92 -26.98 -5.80 -10.27
N TYR A 93 -28.01 -5.36 -10.98
CA TYR A 93 -28.96 -4.37 -10.47
C TYR A 93 -29.79 -4.80 -9.26
N SER A 94 -29.89 -6.11 -8.98
CA SER A 94 -30.50 -6.66 -7.78
C SER A 94 -29.69 -6.37 -6.51
N GLU A 95 -28.35 -6.34 -6.60
CA GLU A 95 -27.45 -6.04 -5.48
C GLU A 95 -27.25 -4.53 -5.28
N TYR A 96 -27.38 -3.76 -6.35
CA TYR A 96 -27.19 -2.31 -6.36
C TYR A 96 -28.53 -1.60 -6.49
N THR A 97 -29.32 -1.60 -5.41
CA THR A 97 -30.66 -1.00 -5.37
C THR A 97 -30.66 0.53 -5.53
N VAL A 98 -31.83 1.10 -5.81
CA VAL A 98 -32.03 2.55 -5.94
C VAL A 98 -31.57 3.29 -4.67
N GLU A 99 -31.92 2.76 -3.50
CA GLU A 99 -31.61 3.33 -2.18
C GLU A 99 -30.09 3.35 -1.95
N LYS A 100 -29.41 2.25 -2.28
CA LYS A 100 -27.96 2.12 -2.15
C LYS A 100 -27.22 3.12 -3.04
N LEU A 101 -27.63 3.25 -4.30
CA LEU A 101 -27.04 4.22 -5.22
C LEU A 101 -27.30 5.67 -4.81
N ARG A 102 -28.50 5.99 -4.28
CA ARG A 102 -28.80 7.32 -3.72
C ARG A 102 -27.93 7.63 -2.50
N SER A 103 -27.75 6.65 -1.61
CA SER A 103 -26.86 6.80 -0.45
C SER A 103 -25.41 7.06 -0.89
N TRP A 104 -24.90 6.32 -1.86
CA TRP A 104 -23.54 6.50 -2.37
C TRP A 104 -23.31 7.84 -3.06
N LYS A 105 -24.31 8.31 -3.81
CA LYS A 105 -24.28 9.67 -4.37
C LYS A 105 -24.09 10.71 -3.28
N ASN A 106 -24.93 10.67 -2.23
CA ASN A 106 -24.86 11.63 -1.13
C ASN A 106 -23.49 11.57 -0.42
N LEU A 107 -23.01 10.37 -0.10
CA LEU A 107 -21.69 10.17 0.53
C LEU A 107 -20.54 10.69 -0.35
N ALA A 108 -20.62 10.52 -1.67
CA ALA A 108 -19.60 11.01 -2.59
C ALA A 108 -19.59 12.55 -2.68
N GLU A 109 -20.76 13.18 -2.70
CA GLU A 109 -20.91 14.64 -2.68
C GLU A 109 -20.45 15.23 -1.33
N GLU A 110 -20.78 14.59 -0.20
CA GLU A 110 -20.27 14.96 1.12
C GLU A 110 -18.75 14.80 1.22
N ALA A 111 -18.19 13.72 0.65
CA ALA A 111 -16.74 13.54 0.60
C ALA A 111 -16.05 14.62 -0.25
N ALA A 112 -16.68 15.03 -1.36
CA ALA A 112 -16.18 16.13 -2.18
C ALA A 112 -16.24 17.47 -1.45
N TYR A 113 -17.34 17.74 -0.75
CA TYR A 113 -17.45 18.93 0.10
C TYR A 113 -16.40 18.94 1.21
N ARG A 114 -16.18 17.80 1.89
CA ARG A 114 -15.13 17.67 2.91
C ARG A 114 -13.74 17.99 2.37
N ARG A 115 -13.40 17.51 1.16
CA ARG A 115 -12.12 17.84 0.51
C ARG A 115 -11.94 19.35 0.28
N LEU A 116 -13.03 20.10 0.10
CA LEU A 116 -13.00 21.56 -0.06
C LEU A 116 -12.97 22.29 1.29
N SER A 117 -13.79 21.86 2.26
CA SER A 117 -13.93 22.54 3.57
C SER A 117 -12.78 22.24 4.52
N GLN A 118 -12.16 21.08 4.35
CA GLN A 118 -10.99 20.61 5.06
C GLN A 118 -9.95 20.31 3.99
N PRO A 119 -9.32 21.34 3.39
CA PRO A 119 -8.22 21.10 2.47
C PRO A 119 -7.26 20.18 3.21
N THR A 120 -7.07 18.98 2.67
CA THR A 120 -6.08 18.05 3.19
C THR A 120 -4.76 18.82 3.19
N GLN A 121 -4.35 19.33 4.36
CA GLN A 121 -2.94 19.40 4.63
C GLN A 121 -2.47 17.99 4.35
N HIS A 122 -1.52 17.82 3.42
CA HIS A 122 -0.73 16.60 3.39
C HIS A 122 -0.40 16.34 4.86
N SER A 123 -1.01 15.32 5.45
CA SER A 123 -0.70 14.96 6.81
C SER A 123 0.74 14.51 6.77
N GLN A 124 1.68 15.44 7.00
CA GLN A 124 2.91 15.07 7.65
C GLN A 124 2.45 14.30 8.87
N VAL A 125 2.65 12.99 8.85
CA VAL A 125 2.45 12.17 10.03
C VAL A 125 3.35 12.80 11.08
N SER A 126 2.75 13.53 12.02
CA SER A 126 3.50 14.19 13.07
C SER A 126 3.78 13.13 14.12
N TYR A 127 4.98 12.57 14.05
CA TYR A 127 5.47 11.60 15.03
C TYR A 127 5.78 12.31 16.35
N SER A 128 5.52 11.66 17.48
CA SER A 128 5.84 12.24 18.78
C SER A 128 7.35 12.39 18.97
N SER A 129 7.80 13.22 19.92
CA SER A 129 9.23 13.33 20.24
C SER A 129 9.85 12.00 20.70
N HIS A 130 9.04 11.10 21.27
CA HIS A 130 9.45 9.74 21.59
C HIS A 130 9.69 8.92 20.32
N ASP A 131 8.71 8.91 19.41
CA ASP A 131 8.80 8.19 18.14
C ASP A 131 10.01 8.62 17.32
N LEU A 132 10.28 9.93 17.23
CA LEU A 132 11.44 10.45 16.50
C LEU A 132 12.78 10.03 17.14
N LYS A 133 12.86 9.99 18.48
CA LYS A 133 14.04 9.48 19.18
C LYS A 133 14.24 7.99 18.93
N THR A 134 13.16 7.21 19.04
CA THR A 134 13.19 5.76 18.78
C THR A 134 13.55 5.47 17.33
N LEU A 135 13.00 6.23 16.38
CA LEU A 135 13.31 6.13 14.95
C LEU A 135 14.82 6.33 14.72
N LYS A 136 15.40 7.36 15.35
CA LYS A 136 16.84 7.65 15.27
C LYS A 136 17.70 6.51 15.84
N ILE A 137 17.24 5.81 16.87
CA ILE A 137 17.94 4.62 17.39
C ILE A 137 17.96 3.52 16.32
N TYR A 138 16.82 3.18 15.74
CA TYR A 138 16.75 2.14 14.70
C TYR A 138 17.53 2.53 13.43
N THR A 139 17.51 3.79 13.01
CA THR A 139 18.24 4.22 11.80
C THR A 139 19.73 4.38 12.02
N ASN A 140 20.19 4.63 13.25
CA ASN A 140 21.62 4.54 13.58
C ASN A 140 22.09 3.08 13.60
N LEU A 141 21.28 2.19 14.17
CA LEU A 141 21.57 0.76 14.26
C LEU A 141 21.61 0.10 12.88
N PHE A 142 20.58 0.35 12.07
CA PHE A 142 20.46 -0.09 10.69
C PHE A 142 20.69 1.07 9.72
N ASN A 143 21.85 1.72 9.84
CA ASN A 143 22.22 2.79 8.93
C ASN A 143 22.46 2.25 7.50
N TYR A 144 22.53 3.17 6.54
CA TYR A 144 22.67 2.80 5.13
C TYR A 144 23.92 1.96 4.85
N GLU A 145 25.06 2.30 5.46
CA GLU A 145 26.31 1.55 5.29
C GLU A 145 26.17 0.11 5.78
N TYR A 146 25.65 -0.07 7.00
CA TYR A 146 25.37 -1.37 7.57
C TYR A 146 24.44 -2.20 6.68
N ILE A 147 23.35 -1.59 6.19
CA ILE A 147 22.40 -2.25 5.29
C ILE A 147 23.10 -2.75 4.01
N GLN A 148 23.99 -1.96 3.41
CA GLN A 148 24.73 -2.40 2.23
C GLN A 148 25.71 -3.54 2.56
N GLN A 149 26.37 -3.50 3.72
CA GLN A 149 27.27 -4.56 4.17
C GLN A 149 26.50 -5.87 4.38
N LEU A 150 25.38 -5.85 5.11
CA LEU A 150 24.57 -7.04 5.37
C LEU A 150 23.99 -7.63 4.09
N LYS A 151 23.54 -6.76 3.17
CA LYS A 151 23.00 -7.18 1.87
C LYS A 151 24.05 -7.83 0.94
N SER A 152 25.31 -7.43 1.05
CA SER A 152 26.40 -7.92 0.20
C SER A 152 27.22 -9.05 0.82
N GLU A 153 26.98 -9.40 2.09
CA GLU A 153 27.65 -10.50 2.76
C GLU A 153 27.32 -11.84 2.09
N LEU A 154 28.37 -12.64 1.88
CA LEU A 154 28.28 -13.92 1.20
C LEU A 154 28.01 -15.08 2.17
N PHE A 155 28.17 -14.87 3.48
CA PHE A 155 27.94 -15.86 4.54
C PHE A 155 28.69 -17.16 4.29
N ARG A 156 30.02 -17.05 4.12
CA ARG A 156 30.93 -18.19 3.91
C ARG A 156 31.52 -18.65 5.24
N ALA A 157 32.67 -19.32 5.20
CA ALA A 157 33.33 -19.92 6.36
C ALA A 157 33.47 -18.99 7.58
N LYS A 158 33.65 -17.68 7.35
CA LYS A 158 33.78 -16.68 8.42
C LYS A 158 32.86 -15.50 8.14
N VAL A 159 32.12 -15.08 9.16
CA VAL A 159 31.24 -13.91 9.12
C VAL A 159 31.68 -12.92 10.20
N PRO A 160 31.96 -11.65 9.88
CA PRO A 160 32.45 -10.69 10.88
C PRO A 160 31.47 -10.48 12.05
N THR A 161 31.95 -10.44 13.29
CA THR A 161 31.09 -10.17 14.47
C THR A 161 30.39 -8.82 14.36
N LYS A 162 31.13 -7.79 13.91
CA LYS A 162 30.59 -6.44 13.68
C LYS A 162 29.38 -6.37 12.75
N LEU A 163 29.23 -7.34 11.84
CA LEU A 163 28.07 -7.41 10.96
C LEU A 163 26.82 -7.92 11.69
N MET A 164 27.04 -8.74 12.72
CA MET A 164 25.98 -9.35 13.51
C MET A 164 25.58 -8.51 14.72
N ASP A 165 26.46 -7.63 15.23
CA ASP A 165 26.17 -6.78 16.41
C ASP A 165 24.83 -6.03 16.30
N PRO A 166 24.49 -5.36 15.18
CA PRO A 166 23.20 -4.66 15.08
C PRO A 166 21.97 -5.58 15.08
N ILE A 167 22.11 -6.82 14.61
CA ILE A 167 21.05 -7.84 14.67
C ILE A 167 20.81 -8.23 16.13
N TYR A 168 21.87 -8.47 16.89
CA TYR A 168 21.77 -8.83 18.30
C TYR A 168 21.22 -7.68 19.14
N ASP A 169 21.71 -6.46 18.95
CA ASP A 169 21.19 -5.25 19.61
C ASP A 169 19.69 -5.08 19.34
N CYS A 170 19.24 -5.28 18.10
CA CYS A 170 17.82 -5.23 17.77
C CYS A 170 17.01 -6.31 18.51
N MET A 171 17.56 -7.50 18.74
CA MET A 171 16.88 -8.54 19.52
C MET A 171 16.73 -8.16 20.99
N TYR A 172 17.70 -7.44 21.57
CA TYR A 172 17.59 -6.92 22.94
C TYR A 172 16.49 -5.84 23.08
N PHE A 173 16.09 -5.19 21.99
CA PHE A 173 15.05 -4.17 22.02
C PHE A 173 13.63 -4.72 22.12
N VAL A 174 13.40 -5.98 21.71
CA VAL A 174 12.06 -6.56 21.50
C VAL A 174 11.18 -6.43 22.74
N ASP A 175 11.70 -6.82 23.91
CA ASP A 175 10.97 -6.86 25.18
C ASP A 175 11.10 -5.58 26.01
N ASN A 176 11.82 -4.57 25.50
CA ASN A 176 12.01 -3.32 26.21
C ASN A 176 11.08 -2.23 25.64
N PRO A 177 10.06 -1.78 26.41
CA PRO A 177 9.07 -0.80 25.95
C PRO A 177 9.68 0.58 25.66
N THR A 178 10.93 0.83 26.05
CA THR A 178 11.65 2.05 25.66
C THR A 178 11.82 2.15 24.14
N TYR A 179 11.88 1.02 23.42
CA TYR A 179 12.12 0.97 21.98
C TYR A 179 10.85 0.73 21.15
N SER A 180 9.66 0.77 21.75
CA SER A 180 8.40 0.73 21.01
C SER A 180 8.00 2.11 20.50
N PHE A 181 7.23 2.14 19.42
CA PHE A 181 6.65 3.36 18.88
C PHE A 181 5.22 3.57 19.40
N ASN A 182 4.84 4.81 19.63
CA ASN A 182 3.46 5.22 19.87
C ASN A 182 2.67 5.25 18.56
N ALA A 183 3.35 5.62 17.46
CA ALA A 183 2.75 5.65 16.14
C ALA A 183 2.60 4.23 15.58
N THR A 184 1.37 3.86 15.22
CA THR A 184 1.03 2.48 14.80
C THR A 184 1.79 2.05 13.54
N ASP A 185 1.98 2.95 12.58
CA ASP A 185 2.72 2.67 11.35
C ASP A 185 4.20 2.36 11.60
N LEU A 186 4.86 3.09 12.51
CA LEU A 186 6.24 2.79 12.92
C LEU A 186 6.32 1.51 13.76
N GLU A 187 5.33 1.27 14.62
CA GLU A 187 5.28 0.07 15.44
C GLU A 187 5.05 -1.19 14.60
N ASP A 188 4.22 -1.12 13.56
CA ASP A 188 4.02 -2.21 12.61
C ASP A 188 5.32 -2.57 11.88
N ILE A 189 6.08 -1.56 11.44
CA ILE A 189 7.41 -1.76 10.82
C ILE A 189 8.38 -2.39 11.83
N ARG A 190 8.38 -1.94 13.10
CA ARG A 190 9.23 -2.50 14.16
C ARG A 190 8.94 -3.97 14.39
N GLN A 191 7.66 -4.35 14.49
CA GLN A 191 7.26 -5.75 14.69
C GLN A 191 7.63 -6.62 13.49
N GLU A 192 7.45 -6.11 12.26
CA GLU A 192 7.93 -6.78 11.06
C GLU A 192 9.45 -6.99 11.10
N LEU A 193 10.22 -5.96 11.46
CA LEU A 193 11.68 -6.03 11.56
C LEU A 193 12.12 -7.07 12.60
N ASN A 194 11.51 -7.05 13.79
CA ASN A 194 11.79 -8.02 14.86
C ASN A 194 11.57 -9.47 14.38
N ASN A 195 10.48 -9.71 13.65
CA ASN A 195 10.19 -11.03 13.11
C ASN A 195 11.24 -11.48 12.08
N LYS A 196 11.70 -10.56 11.22
CA LYS A 196 12.77 -10.85 10.24
C LYS A 196 14.11 -11.10 10.91
N VAL A 197 14.50 -10.24 11.86
CA VAL A 197 15.70 -10.38 12.68
C VAL A 197 15.71 -11.71 13.43
N PHE A 198 14.59 -12.08 14.07
CA PHE A 198 14.48 -13.35 14.78
C PHE A 198 14.63 -14.55 13.83
N SER A 199 13.98 -14.51 12.66
CA SER A 199 14.06 -15.58 11.66
C SER A 199 15.48 -15.75 11.12
N PHE A 200 16.14 -14.63 10.81
CA PHE A 200 17.53 -14.60 10.39
C PHE A 200 18.46 -15.14 11.47
N ASN A 201 18.40 -14.60 12.69
CA ASN A 201 19.29 -15.01 13.77
C ASN A 201 19.11 -16.49 14.15
N ARG A 202 17.87 -17.00 14.17
CA ARG A 202 17.60 -18.40 14.43
C ARG A 202 18.22 -19.32 13.37
N HIS A 203 18.16 -18.93 12.10
CA HIS A 203 18.71 -19.71 10.98
C HIS A 203 20.24 -19.62 10.95
N PHE A 204 20.81 -18.42 11.03
CA PHE A 204 22.26 -18.21 11.08
C PHE A 204 22.88 -18.91 12.30
N GLY A 205 22.31 -18.70 13.48
CA GLY A 205 22.79 -19.23 14.75
C GLY A 205 22.81 -20.76 14.84
N ALA A 206 22.01 -21.46 14.03
CA ALA A 206 21.97 -22.92 14.04
C ALA A 206 23.20 -23.59 13.42
N GLU A 207 23.95 -22.88 12.56
CA GLU A 207 25.16 -23.38 11.90
C GLU A 207 26.38 -22.48 12.18
N SER A 208 26.30 -21.60 13.18
CA SER A 208 27.38 -20.67 13.51
C SER A 208 27.92 -20.86 14.93
N ALA A 209 29.22 -20.61 15.11
CA ALA A 209 29.86 -20.53 16.43
C ALA A 209 30.67 -19.23 16.54
N GLY A 210 30.40 -18.43 17.57
CA GLY A 210 31.01 -17.12 17.75
C GLY A 210 32.43 -17.18 18.33
N THR A 211 33.33 -16.35 17.79
CA THR A 211 34.63 -15.99 18.38
C THR A 211 34.67 -14.47 18.66
N ILE A 212 35.83 -13.93 19.04
CA ILE A 212 35.98 -12.49 19.32
C ILE A 212 35.76 -11.64 18.05
N ASP A 213 36.29 -12.07 16.90
CA ASP A 213 36.34 -11.23 15.68
C ASP A 213 35.39 -11.71 14.57
N TYR A 214 34.99 -12.97 14.60
CA TYR A 214 34.12 -13.58 13.60
C TYR A 214 33.31 -14.75 14.15
N TYR A 215 32.23 -15.08 13.47
CA TYR A 215 31.53 -16.34 13.59
C TYR A 215 32.13 -17.34 12.60
N ASP A 216 32.54 -18.50 13.09
CA ASP A 216 32.70 -19.68 12.23
C ASP A 216 31.31 -20.07 11.73
N TYR A 217 31.20 -20.33 10.44
CA TYR A 217 29.94 -20.68 9.79
C TYR A 217 30.17 -21.86 8.84
N ILE A 218 29.75 -21.77 7.58
CA ILE A 218 29.79 -22.89 6.64
C ILE A 218 30.99 -22.74 5.69
N ASP A 219 32.00 -23.59 5.85
CA ASP A 219 33.09 -23.76 4.88
C ASP A 219 32.75 -24.86 3.86
N LEU A 220 32.26 -24.44 2.69
CA LEU A 220 31.92 -25.39 1.61
C LEU A 220 33.10 -26.21 1.10
N ASN A 221 34.34 -25.75 1.24
CA ASN A 221 35.50 -26.56 0.85
C ASN A 221 35.71 -27.69 1.86
N LEU A 222 35.56 -27.39 3.15
CA LEU A 222 35.62 -28.41 4.20
C LEU A 222 34.47 -29.41 4.08
N VAL A 223 33.25 -28.92 3.83
CA VAL A 223 32.07 -29.77 3.59
C VAL A 223 32.30 -30.69 2.38
N ARG A 224 32.82 -30.19 1.26
CA ARG A 224 33.16 -31.02 0.08
C ARG A 224 34.14 -32.15 0.41
N GLN A 225 35.10 -31.89 1.30
CA GLN A 225 36.11 -32.88 1.68
C GLN A 225 35.57 -33.93 2.66
N GLN A 226 34.76 -33.52 3.63
CA GLN A 226 34.31 -34.40 4.71
C GLN A 226 32.95 -35.05 4.44
N TYR A 227 32.05 -34.34 3.77
CA TYR A 227 30.65 -34.72 3.56
C TYR A 227 30.18 -34.33 2.14
N PRO A 228 30.75 -34.91 1.06
CA PRO A 228 30.46 -34.52 -0.32
C PRO A 228 28.97 -34.59 -0.69
N ASP A 229 28.23 -35.56 -0.13
CA ASP A 229 26.79 -35.73 -0.38
C ASP A 229 25.92 -34.64 0.28
N ARG A 230 26.50 -33.77 1.10
CA ARG A 230 25.80 -32.69 1.83
C ARG A 230 26.08 -31.30 1.25
N VAL A 231 26.87 -31.20 0.18
CA VAL A 231 27.28 -29.91 -0.39
C VAL A 231 26.08 -29.08 -0.83
N ASP A 232 25.15 -29.68 -1.59
CA ASP A 232 23.98 -28.96 -2.10
C ASP A 232 23.09 -28.45 -0.96
N TYR A 233 22.91 -29.26 0.10
CA TYR A 233 22.19 -28.84 1.30
C TYR A 233 22.80 -27.57 1.92
N TYR A 234 24.12 -27.51 2.06
CA TYR A 234 24.79 -26.36 2.67
C TYR A 234 24.87 -25.15 1.73
N VAL A 235 24.87 -25.35 0.41
CA VAL A 235 24.69 -24.26 -0.57
C VAL A 235 23.32 -23.62 -0.40
N GLU A 236 22.24 -24.43 -0.42
CA GLU A 236 20.88 -23.95 -0.20
C GLU A 236 20.72 -23.27 1.18
N TYR A 237 21.42 -23.78 2.19
CA TYR A 237 21.42 -23.20 3.53
C TYR A 237 21.99 -21.77 3.53
N ILE A 238 23.12 -21.56 2.86
CA ILE A 238 23.76 -20.24 2.71
C ILE A 238 22.86 -19.30 1.91
N GLU A 239 22.28 -19.76 0.80
CA GLU A 239 21.33 -18.97 0.00
C GLU A 239 20.12 -18.51 0.83
N ARG A 240 19.62 -19.39 1.70
CA ARG A 240 18.55 -19.04 2.66
C ARG A 240 19.01 -18.00 3.67
N THR A 241 20.23 -18.07 4.17
CA THR A 241 20.82 -17.07 5.07
C THR A 241 20.89 -15.70 4.39
N GLN A 242 21.40 -15.65 3.16
CA GLN A 242 21.45 -14.43 2.35
C GLN A 242 20.06 -13.84 2.11
N LYS A 243 19.08 -14.67 1.78
CA LYS A 243 17.69 -14.24 1.60
C LYS A 243 17.11 -13.63 2.88
N LEU A 244 17.31 -14.28 4.03
CA LEU A 244 16.81 -13.77 5.32
C LEU A 244 17.50 -12.45 5.70
N ALA A 245 18.81 -12.33 5.46
CA ALA A 245 19.55 -11.08 5.65
C ALA A 245 18.96 -9.97 4.76
N TYR A 246 18.69 -10.27 3.49
CA TYR A 246 18.07 -9.31 2.57
C TYR A 246 16.68 -8.86 3.06
N GLU A 247 15.84 -9.78 3.53
CA GLU A 247 14.53 -9.43 4.09
C GLU A 247 14.63 -8.49 5.30
N VAL A 248 15.64 -8.66 6.17
CA VAL A 248 15.92 -7.70 7.26
C VAL A 248 16.24 -6.32 6.69
N THR A 249 17.10 -6.24 5.67
CA THR A 249 17.48 -4.96 5.06
C THR A 249 16.32 -4.21 4.42
N GLU A 250 15.40 -4.92 3.76
CA GLU A 250 14.23 -4.30 3.10
C GLU A 250 13.30 -3.64 4.13
N VAL A 251 13.10 -4.27 5.29
CA VAL A 251 12.28 -3.69 6.36
C VAL A 251 13.01 -2.54 7.03
N ALA A 252 14.31 -2.68 7.33
CA ALA A 252 15.10 -1.63 7.94
C ALA A 252 15.17 -0.36 7.08
N MET A 253 15.24 -0.50 5.74
CA MET A 253 15.19 0.63 4.80
C MET A 253 13.90 1.46 4.92
N LYS A 254 12.78 0.87 5.38
CA LYS A 254 11.54 1.61 5.60
C LYS A 254 11.72 2.71 6.66
N PHE A 255 12.48 2.45 7.73
CA PHE A 255 12.79 3.46 8.74
C PHE A 255 13.62 4.62 8.18
N LEU A 256 14.66 4.34 7.38
CA LEU A 256 15.46 5.38 6.74
C LEU A 256 14.63 6.25 5.78
N ASN A 257 13.75 5.62 5.00
CA ASN A 257 12.84 6.32 4.09
C ASN A 257 11.85 7.23 4.84
N ILE A 258 11.40 6.82 6.04
CA ILE A 258 10.56 7.65 6.89
C ILE A 258 11.38 8.81 7.47
N GLN A 259 12.57 8.55 8.02
CA GLN A 259 13.45 9.58 8.57
C GLN A 259 13.74 10.69 7.54
N ALA A 260 14.02 10.33 6.29
CA ALA A 260 14.24 11.29 5.21
C ALA A 260 13.04 12.20 4.91
N ARG A 261 11.81 11.79 5.27
CA ARG A 261 10.57 12.58 5.06
C ARG A 261 10.23 13.49 6.23
N VAL A 262 10.61 13.12 7.45
CA VAL A 262 10.30 13.91 8.66
C VAL A 262 11.29 15.05 8.90
N GLY A 263 12.47 15.01 8.28
CA GLY A 263 13.55 15.98 8.49
C GLY A 263 14.31 15.73 9.80
N ASP A 264 15.53 16.25 9.91
CA ASP A 264 16.37 16.19 11.12
C ASP A 264 15.89 17.14 12.23
#